data_AF-A0A1B8NUV9-F1
#
_entry.id   AF-A0A1B8NUV9-F1
#
_cell.length_a   1.000
_cell.length_b   1.000
_cell.length_c   1.000
_cell.angle_alpha   90.00
_cell.angle_beta   90.00
_cell.angle_gamma   90.00
#
_symmetry.space_group_name_H-M   'P 1'
#
loop_
_entity.id
_entity.type
_entity.pdbx_description
1 polymer ?
#
loop_
_entity_poly.entity_id
_entity_poly.type
_entity_poly.pdbx_seq_one_letter_code
_entity_poly.pdbx_strand_id
1 'polypeptide(L)'
;MLDLRDLEQHRQLVVRDSAQRQSLDAGWLKAEQRWTVSHLSTSIDMLERNLGFAWVPETLIETSLASGRLKPLPLSAGGIREAPMQLIHRDRDRAGPATRAMAQHLRDEVAVCPDARRVDKIE
;
A
#
# COMPACT_ATOMS: atom_id res chain seq x y z
N MET A 1 -16.25 10.75 12.65
CA MET A 1 -14.86 10.74 12.16
C MET A 1 -14.04 10.11 13.27
N LEU A 2 -13.31 9.05 12.98
CA LEU A 2 -12.53 8.27 13.95
C LEU A 2 -11.16 8.94 14.18
N ASP A 3 -10.64 8.81 15.39
CA ASP A 3 -9.26 9.13 15.72
C ASP A 3 -8.44 7.86 16.06
N LEU A 4 -7.14 8.04 16.31
CA LEU A 4 -6.23 6.92 16.56
C LEU A 4 -6.58 6.13 17.82
N ARG A 5 -7.14 6.80 18.84
CA ARG A 5 -7.54 6.19 20.12
C ARG A 5 -8.75 5.30 19.94
N ASP A 6 -9.66 5.66 19.04
CA ASP A 6 -10.78 4.80 18.66
C ASP A 6 -10.28 3.46 18.09
N LEU A 7 -9.13 3.45 17.41
CA LEU A 7 -8.54 2.25 16.81
C LEU A 7 -7.70 1.40 17.78
N GLU A 8 -7.31 1.92 18.94
CA GLU A 8 -6.42 1.22 19.90
C GLU A 8 -7.00 -0.12 20.34
N GLN A 9 -8.33 -0.20 20.49
CA GLN A 9 -9.05 -1.40 20.92
C GLN A 9 -9.37 -2.38 19.78
N HIS A 10 -9.10 -1.99 18.53
CA HIS A 10 -9.37 -2.82 17.36
C HIS A 10 -8.11 -3.53 16.88
N ARG A 11 -8.31 -4.67 16.24
CA ARG A 11 -7.20 -5.46 15.72
C ARG A 11 -6.66 -4.86 14.44
N GLN A 12 -5.36 -4.57 14.43
CA GLN A 12 -4.65 -4.21 13.23
C GLN A 12 -4.02 -5.43 12.56
N LEU A 13 -4.25 -5.58 11.26
CA LEU A 13 -3.54 -6.54 10.42
C LEU A 13 -2.33 -5.85 9.81
N VAL A 14 -1.15 -6.44 10.00
CA VAL A 14 0.13 -5.90 9.52
C VAL A 14 0.77 -6.90 8.58
N VAL A 15 1.06 -6.49 7.35
CA VAL A 15 1.84 -7.31 6.42
C VAL A 15 3.31 -7.19 6.79
N ARG A 16 3.97 -8.32 7.03
CA ARG A 16 5.39 -8.37 7.33
C ARG A 16 6.19 -7.91 6.11
N ASP A 17 7.03 -6.91 6.29
CA ASP A 17 8.05 -6.59 5.30
C ASP A 17 9.19 -7.63 5.36
N SER A 18 9.64 -8.09 4.19
CA SER A 18 10.77 -9.00 4.04
C SER A 18 12.11 -8.25 3.95
N ALA A 19 12.09 -6.91 3.91
CA ALA A 19 13.28 -6.08 3.89
C ALA A 19 14.17 -6.33 5.12
N GLN A 20 15.40 -6.79 4.88
CA GLN A 20 16.36 -7.16 5.93
C GLN A 20 17.01 -5.95 6.64
N ARG A 21 16.92 -4.74 6.08
CA ARG A 21 17.69 -3.57 6.56
C ARG A 21 16.88 -2.41 7.09
N GLN A 22 15.61 -2.29 6.72
CA GLN A 22 14.70 -1.27 7.24
C GLN A 22 13.31 -1.89 7.20
N SER A 23 12.91 -2.55 8.28
CA SER A 23 11.49 -2.71 8.55
C SER A 23 10.99 -1.31 8.90
N LEU A 24 10.58 -0.56 7.88
CA LEU A 24 9.81 0.64 8.13
C LEU A 24 8.53 0.15 8.82
N ASP A 25 8.40 0.40 10.12
CA ASP A 25 7.15 0.31 10.87
C ASP A 25 6.13 1.38 10.37
N ALA A 26 6.16 1.70 9.07
CA ALA A 26 5.28 2.64 8.36
C ALA A 26 3.85 2.09 8.18
N GLY A 27 3.45 1.23 9.12
CA GLY A 27 2.18 0.55 9.25
C GLY A 27 1.56 0.74 10.63
N TRP A 28 2.25 1.33 11.61
CA TRP A 28 1.85 1.26 13.02
C TRP A 28 0.85 2.36 13.43
N LEU A 29 -0.42 1.97 13.65
CA LEU A 29 -1.49 2.88 14.12
C LEU A 29 -1.77 2.75 15.63
N LYS A 30 -0.80 2.27 16.42
CA LYS A 30 -0.90 2.10 17.89
C LYS A 30 -1.97 1.12 18.37
N ALA A 31 -2.46 0.22 17.50
CA ALA A 31 -3.36 -0.84 17.92
C ALA A 31 -2.70 -1.78 18.94
N GLU A 32 -3.37 -2.01 20.08
CA GLU A 32 -2.90 -2.92 21.13
C GLU A 32 -2.95 -4.39 20.67
N GLN A 33 -3.79 -4.72 19.69
CA GLN A 33 -3.89 -6.07 19.11
C GLN A 33 -3.36 -6.12 17.67
N ARG A 34 -2.24 -6.83 17.47
CA ARG A 34 -1.57 -6.98 16.16
C ARG A 34 -1.58 -8.42 15.67
N TRP A 35 -2.06 -8.64 14.45
CA TRP A 35 -1.82 -9.87 13.71
C TRP A 35 -0.88 -9.59 12.53
N THR A 36 0.27 -10.26 12.53
CA THR A 36 1.24 -10.13 11.44
C THR A 36 1.04 -11.26 10.45
N VAL A 37 0.87 -10.92 9.17
CA VAL A 37 0.73 -11.88 8.07
C VAL A 37 1.88 -11.71 7.07
N SER A 38 2.24 -12.80 6.38
CA SER A 38 3.36 -12.76 5.43
C SER A 38 3.00 -12.19 4.06
N HIS A 39 1.72 -12.22 3.68
CA HIS A 39 1.27 -11.85 2.35
C HIS A 39 0.10 -10.87 2.40
N LEU A 40 0.08 -9.96 1.45
CA LEU A 40 -0.97 -8.95 1.32
C LEU A 40 -2.33 -9.57 0.97
N SER A 41 -2.37 -10.62 0.15
CA SER A 41 -3.60 -11.36 -0.17
C SER A 41 -4.27 -11.92 1.09
N THR A 42 -3.49 -12.51 1.99
CA THR A 42 -4.00 -13.00 3.28
C THR A 42 -4.57 -11.87 4.13
N SER A 43 -3.94 -10.69 4.13
CA SER A 43 -4.48 -9.52 4.82
C SER A 43 -5.85 -9.12 4.25
N ILE A 44 -5.98 -9.05 2.93
CA ILE A 44 -7.23 -8.70 2.24
C ILE A 44 -8.33 -9.72 2.56
N ASP A 45 -8.04 -11.02 2.49
CA ASP A 45 -9.01 -12.08 2.85
C ASP A 45 -9.50 -11.94 4.29
N MET A 46 -8.61 -11.56 5.21
CA MET A 46 -8.95 -11.34 6.61
C MET A 46 -9.77 -10.06 6.84
N LEU A 47 -9.50 -8.99 6.07
CA LEU A 47 -10.30 -7.78 6.07
C LEU A 47 -11.73 -8.05 5.60
N GLU A 48 -11.90 -8.77 4.49
CA GLU A 48 -13.24 -9.12 3.96
C GLU A 48 -14.04 -10.00 4.93
N ARG A 49 -13.35 -10.73 5.82
CA ARG A 49 -13.95 -11.53 6.90
C ARG A 49 -14.17 -10.74 8.20
N ASN A 50 -13.98 -9.42 8.18
CA ASN A 50 -14.14 -8.52 9.33
C ASN A 50 -13.23 -8.85 10.52
N LEU A 51 -12.01 -9.35 10.28
CA LEU A 51 -11.08 -9.76 11.34
C LEU A 51 -10.16 -8.65 11.86
N GLY A 52 -10.27 -7.43 11.34
CA GLY A 52 -9.48 -6.28 11.75
C GLY A 52 -9.51 -5.15 10.73
N PHE A 53 -8.54 -4.25 10.84
CA PHE A 53 -8.31 -3.15 9.90
C PHE A 53 -6.84 -3.09 9.47
N ALA A 54 -6.57 -2.51 8.29
CA ALA A 54 -5.22 -2.35 7.77
C ALA A 54 -5.16 -1.29 6.67
N TRP A 55 -3.94 -0.83 6.35
CA TRP A 55 -3.67 -0.20 5.07
C TRP A 55 -3.42 -1.27 4.02
N VAL A 56 -4.08 -1.12 2.88
CA VAL A 56 -3.91 -1.99 1.71
C VAL A 56 -3.94 -1.13 0.43
N PRO A 57 -3.23 -1.53 -0.65
CA PRO A 57 -3.30 -0.84 -1.92
C PRO A 57 -4.71 -0.89 -2.49
N GLU A 58 -5.23 0.27 -2.85
CA GLU A 58 -6.59 0.42 -3.41
C GLU A 58 -6.79 -0.43 -4.66
N THR A 59 -5.77 -0.50 -5.53
CA THR A 59 -5.76 -1.27 -6.79
C THR A 59 -6.04 -2.76 -6.62
N LEU A 60 -5.87 -3.31 -5.41
CA LEU A 60 -6.14 -4.71 -5.11
C LEU A 60 -7.50 -4.96 -4.45
N ILE A 61 -8.21 -3.89 -4.06
CA ILE A 61 -9.50 -3.97 -3.35
C ILE A 61 -10.63 -3.23 -4.06
N GLU A 62 -10.43 -2.74 -5.28
CA GLU A 62 -11.46 -2.00 -6.06
C GLU A 62 -12.80 -2.74 -6.10
N THR A 63 -12.79 -4.04 -6.41
CA THR A 63 -14.00 -4.88 -6.43
C THR A 63 -14.66 -4.96 -5.05
N SER A 64 -13.86 -5.07 -4.00
CA SER A 64 -14.34 -5.18 -2.61
C SER A 64 -14.92 -3.85 -2.10
N LEU A 65 -14.36 -2.72 -2.54
CA LEU A 65 -14.89 -1.39 -2.30
C LEU A 65 -16.20 -1.16 -3.07
N ALA A 66 -16.22 -1.46 -4.37
CA ALA A 66 -17.40 -1.28 -5.23
C ALA A 66 -18.59 -2.13 -4.78
N SER A 67 -18.33 -3.33 -4.25
CA SER A 67 -19.36 -4.22 -3.69
C SER A 67 -19.70 -3.94 -2.23
N GLY A 68 -19.00 -2.99 -1.57
CA GLY A 68 -19.22 -2.63 -0.16
C GLY A 68 -18.79 -3.68 0.86
N ARG A 69 -18.05 -4.72 0.44
CA ARG A 69 -17.44 -5.72 1.34
C ARG A 69 -16.36 -5.09 2.21
N LEU A 70 -15.64 -4.11 1.67
CA LEU A 70 -14.69 -3.27 2.39
C LEU A 70 -15.15 -1.83 2.37
N LYS A 71 -14.81 -1.09 3.43
CA LYS A 71 -15.11 0.33 3.54
C LYS A 71 -13.88 1.09 4.02
N PRO A 72 -13.59 2.27 3.46
CA PRO A 72 -12.55 3.13 4.00
C PRO A 72 -12.93 3.57 5.41
N LEU A 73 -11.96 3.53 6.33
CA LEU A 73 -12.15 4.02 7.68
C LEU A 73 -12.21 5.56 7.66
N PRO A 74 -13.24 6.20 8.24
CA PRO A 74 -13.41 7.65 8.21
C PRO A 74 -12.49 8.33 9.22
N LEU A 75 -11.18 8.25 9.01
CA LEU A 75 -10.16 8.82 9.88
C LEU A 75 -10.02 10.33 9.67
N SER A 76 -9.80 11.07 10.77
CA SER A 76 -9.59 12.52 10.74
C SER A 76 -8.31 12.92 10.02
N ALA A 77 -7.29 12.06 10.07
CA ALA A 77 -6.03 12.19 9.35
C ALA A 77 -5.41 10.81 9.12
N GLY A 78 -4.57 10.67 8.09
CA GLY A 78 -3.81 9.43 7.84
C GLY A 78 -4.64 8.24 7.32
N GLY A 79 -5.87 8.48 6.86
CA GLY A 79 -6.71 7.43 6.27
C GLY A 79 -6.22 6.93 4.91
N ILE A 80 -5.45 7.75 4.20
CA ILE A 80 -4.81 7.40 2.92
C ILE A 80 -3.30 7.58 3.08
N ARG A 81 -2.54 6.61 2.59
CA ARG A 81 -1.09 6.69 2.50
C ARG A 81 -0.66 6.48 1.06
N GLU A 82 0.16 7.41 0.57
CA GLU A 82 0.81 7.26 -0.72
C GLU A 82 2.15 6.52 -0.53
N ALA A 83 2.40 5.54 -1.39
CA ALA A 83 3.67 4.81 -1.43
C ALA A 83 4.38 5.16 -2.75
N PRO A 84 5.52 5.86 -2.73
CA PRO A 84 6.21 6.24 -3.95
C PRO A 84 6.76 4.98 -4.65
N MET A 85 6.46 4.84 -5.94
CA MET A 85 7.05 3.80 -6.79
C MET A 85 8.30 4.35 -7.49
N GLN A 86 9.40 3.63 -7.39
CA GLN A 86 10.69 4.03 -7.98
C GLN A 86 11.17 3.00 -9.01
N LEU A 87 11.65 3.50 -10.15
CA LEU A 87 12.27 2.69 -11.20
C LEU A 87 13.77 2.96 -11.23
N ILE A 88 14.57 1.99 -10.78
CA ILE A 88 16.02 2.14 -10.63
C ILE A 88 16.75 1.45 -11.79
N HIS A 89 17.57 2.22 -12.52
CA HIS A 89 18.53 1.66 -13.48
C HIS A 89 19.88 1.48 -12.79
N ARG A 90 20.46 0.27 -12.84
CA ARG A 90 21.82 0.05 -12.34
C ARG A 90 22.86 0.86 -13.12
N ASP A 91 22.70 0.90 -14.44
CA ASP A 91 23.50 1.71 -15.36
C ASP A 91 22.61 2.05 -16.55
N ARG A 92 22.19 3.32 -16.63
CA ARG A 92 21.24 3.77 -17.67
C ARG A 92 21.90 3.84 -19.04
N ASP A 93 23.18 4.20 -19.09
CA ASP A 93 23.90 4.40 -20.34
C ASP A 93 24.22 3.07 -21.01
N ARG A 94 24.53 2.05 -20.21
CA ARG A 94 24.75 0.67 -20.67
C ARG A 94 23.48 -0.16 -20.81
N ALA A 95 22.32 0.39 -20.46
CA ALA A 95 21.06 -0.33 -20.62
C ALA A 95 20.80 -0.61 -22.12
N GLY A 96 20.65 -1.90 -22.46
CA GLY A 96 20.32 -2.34 -23.81
C GLY A 96 18.90 -1.94 -24.24
N PRO A 97 18.56 -2.11 -25.53
CA PRO A 97 17.27 -1.70 -26.09
C PRO A 97 16.08 -2.34 -25.37
N ALA A 98 16.16 -3.62 -24.98
CA ALA A 98 15.10 -4.30 -24.24
C ALA A 98 14.82 -3.68 -22.86
N THR A 99 15.88 -3.37 -22.10
CA THR A 99 15.75 -2.73 -20.77
C THR A 99 15.17 -1.32 -20.88
N ARG A 100 15.58 -0.55 -21.90
CA ARG A 100 15.02 0.78 -22.15
C ARG A 100 13.54 0.70 -22.56
N ALA A 101 13.20 -0.22 -23.44
CA ALA A 101 11.81 -0.45 -23.86
C ALA A 101 10.93 -0.85 -22.67
N MET A 102 11.35 -1.81 -21.85
CA MET A 102 10.62 -2.21 -20.65
C MET A 102 10.44 -1.03 -19.67
N ALA A 103 11.50 -0.26 -19.43
CA ALA A 103 11.42 0.92 -18.56
C ALA A 103 10.50 2.00 -19.11
N GLN A 104 10.40 2.15 -20.44
CA GLN A 104 9.46 3.07 -21.07
C GLN A 104 8.03 2.57 -20.92
N HIS A 105 7.77 1.31 -21.26
CA HIS A 105 6.45 0.69 -21.10
C HIS A 105 5.94 0.79 -19.66
N LEU A 106 6.78 0.50 -18.66
CA LEU A 106 6.37 0.64 -17.26
C LEU A 106 5.98 2.08 -16.89
N ARG A 107 6.64 3.10 -17.47
CA ARG A 107 6.28 4.50 -17.24
C ARG A 107 4.96 4.86 -17.92
N ASP A 108 4.79 4.41 -19.16
CA ASP A 108 3.59 4.70 -19.96
C ASP A 108 2.35 4.07 -19.32
N GLU A 109 2.44 2.81 -18.89
CA GLU A 109 1.35 2.09 -18.21
C GLU A 109 0.98 2.72 -16.86
N VAL A 110 1.97 3.20 -16.09
CA VAL A 110 1.69 3.90 -14.83
C VAL A 110 1.07 5.28 -15.08
N ALA A 111 1.46 5.97 -16.16
CA ALA A 111 0.96 7.31 -16.49
C ALA A 111 -0.52 7.32 -16.90
N VAL A 112 -1.03 6.20 -17.45
CA VAL A 112 -2.46 6.05 -17.79
C VAL A 112 -3.30 5.59 -16.60
N CYS A 113 -2.70 5.29 -15.45
CA CYS A 113 -3.43 4.88 -14.26
C CYS A 113 -4.20 6.09 -13.68
N PRO A 114 -5.55 6.02 -13.58
CA PRO A 114 -6.40 7.19 -13.35
C PRO A 114 -6.23 7.88 -12.00
N ASP A 115 -5.56 7.26 -11.02
CA ASP A 115 -5.29 7.83 -9.70
C ASP A 115 -3.78 8.08 -9.43
N ALA A 116 -2.98 8.17 -10.48
CA ALA A 116 -1.58 8.59 -10.38
C ALA A 116 -1.48 10.10 -10.09
N ARG A 117 -1.82 10.51 -8.86
CA ARG A 117 -1.49 11.86 -8.39
C ARG A 117 0.02 11.99 -8.40
N ARG A 118 0.50 13.00 -9.11
CA ARG A 118 1.92 13.23 -9.37
C ARG A 118 2.61 13.57 -8.07
N VAL A 119 3.35 12.61 -7.51
CA VAL A 119 4.18 12.81 -6.33
C VAL A 119 5.39 13.66 -6.73
N ASP A 120 5.53 14.83 -6.14
CA ASP A 120 6.72 15.66 -6.31
C ASP A 120 7.97 14.91 -5.86
N LYS A 121 9.08 15.12 -6.57
CA LYS A 121 10.36 14.45 -6.32
C LYS A 121 10.75 14.61 -4.85
N ILE A 122 10.93 13.49 -4.17
CA ILE A 122 11.66 13.45 -2.92
C ILE A 122 13.14 13.58 -3.29
N GLU A 123 13.74 14.73 -2.97
CA GLU A 123 15.19 14.98 -3.03
C GLU A 123 15.97 14.11 -2.04
#